data_AF-A0A8J6P9T1-F1
#
_entry.id   AF-A0A8J6P9T1-F1
#
_cell.length_a   1.000
_cell.length_b   1.000
_cell.length_c   1.000
_cell.angle_alpha   90.00
_cell.angle_beta   90.00
_cell.angle_gamma   90.00
#
_symmetry.space_group_name_H-M   'P 1'
#
loop_
_entity.id
_entity.type
_entity.pdbx_description
1 polymer ?
#
loop_
_entity_poly.entity_id
_entity_poly.type
_entity_poly.pdbx_seq_one_letter_code
_entity_poly.pdbx_strand_id
1 'polypeptide(L)'
;MRTDDAELLQALYDQHASVLWRYVVSLVGDAGRAEDIVQETLLRAWQHPKVLDQSTSSARGWLFTVARNLAFDEHRSARSRREVRTEAPPEQSSPDQAERAVDSWVVADALSTLSQDHRDVI
;
A
#
# COMPACT_ATOMS: atom_id res chain seq x y z
N MET A 1 16.51 12.26 16.94
CA MET A 1 15.84 10.96 16.91
C MET A 1 15.41 10.66 18.33
N ARG A 2 14.09 10.68 18.59
CA ARG A 2 13.55 10.40 19.92
C ARG A 2 13.26 8.91 20.00
N THR A 3 13.53 8.29 21.15
CA THR A 3 13.17 6.88 21.41
C THR A 3 11.68 6.62 21.13
N ASP A 4 10.85 7.64 21.37
CA ASP A 4 9.42 7.68 21.09
C ASP A 4 9.06 7.32 19.62
N ASP A 5 9.86 7.77 18.64
CA ASP A 5 9.59 7.56 17.20
C ASP A 5 9.77 6.08 16.81
N ALA A 6 10.75 5.42 17.42
CA ALA A 6 11.08 4.02 17.15
C ALA A 6 10.07 3.05 17.79
N GLU A 7 9.62 3.35 19.02
CA GLU A 7 8.58 2.59 19.69
C GLU A 7 7.23 2.68 18.95
N LEU A 8 6.92 3.87 18.44
CA LEU A 8 5.72 4.09 17.64
C LEU A 8 5.78 3.37 16.28
N LEU A 9 6.93 3.37 15.61
CA LEU A 9 7.09 2.57 14.38
C LEU A 9 6.96 1.08 14.68
N GLN A 10 7.56 0.59 15.77
CA GLN A 10 7.45 -0.81 16.17
C GLN A 10 5.98 -1.20 16.45
N ALA A 11 5.23 -0.35 17.15
CA ALA A 11 3.81 -0.58 17.40
C ALA A 11 2.98 -0.61 16.09
N LEU A 12 3.26 0.31 15.15
CA LEU A 12 2.63 0.30 13.82
C LEU A 12 3.00 -0.95 13.02
N TYR A 13 4.26 -1.39 13.11
CA TYR A 13 4.74 -2.61 12.47
C TYR A 13 4.00 -3.83 13.01
N ASP A 14 4.02 -4.03 14.33
CA ASP A 14 3.40 -5.19 14.99
C ASP A 14 1.89 -5.24 14.72
N GLN A 15 1.24 -4.08 14.61
CA GLN A 15 -0.21 -3.99 14.41
C GLN A 15 -0.62 -4.09 12.93
N HIS A 16 0.21 -3.66 11.97
CA HIS A 16 -0.23 -3.46 10.59
C HIS A 16 0.61 -4.16 9.52
N ALA A 17 1.85 -4.57 9.80
CA ALA A 17 2.74 -5.14 8.79
C ALA A 17 2.15 -6.41 8.15
N SER A 18 1.54 -7.31 8.94
CA SER A 18 0.97 -8.55 8.41
C SER A 18 -0.29 -8.34 7.54
N VAL A 19 -1.05 -7.29 7.81
CA VAL A 19 -2.25 -6.94 7.03
C VAL A 19 -1.85 -6.18 5.77
N LEU A 20 -0.91 -5.25 5.89
CA LEU A 20 -0.34 -4.51 4.78
C LEU A 20 0.36 -5.46 3.79
N TRP A 21 1.13 -6.43 4.30
CA TRP A 21 1.77 -7.45 3.47
C TRP A 21 0.77 -8.29 2.70
N ARG A 22 -0.28 -8.82 3.36
CA ARG A 22 -1.35 -9.58 2.68
C ARG A 22 -2.03 -8.77 1.59
N TYR A 23 -2.31 -7.49 1.87
CA TYR A 23 -2.86 -6.57 0.88
C TYR A 23 -1.93 -6.40 -0.32
N VAL A 24 -0.64 -6.16 -0.10
CA VAL A 24 0.31 -5.98 -1.20
C VAL A 24 0.50 -7.29 -1.99
N VAL A 25 0.57 -8.45 -1.33
CA VAL A 25 0.60 -9.76 -2.00
C VAL A 25 -0.58 -9.92 -2.95
N SER A 26 -1.78 -9.49 -2.54
CA SER A 26 -2.97 -9.54 -3.41
C SER A 26 -2.86 -8.65 -4.64
N LEU A 27 -2.09 -7.56 -4.57
CA LEU A 27 -1.86 -6.63 -5.67
C LEU A 27 -0.78 -7.12 -6.64
N VAL A 28 0.34 -7.65 -6.12
CA VAL A 28 1.53 -7.96 -6.94
C VAL A 28 1.69 -9.44 -7.28
N GLY A 29 0.99 -10.33 -6.58
CA GLY A 29 1.01 -11.77 -6.78
C GLY A 29 2.32 -12.47 -6.42
N ASP A 30 3.28 -11.75 -5.83
CA ASP A 30 4.62 -12.23 -5.48
C ASP A 30 4.99 -11.83 -4.05
N ALA A 31 5.36 -12.82 -3.24
CA ALA A 31 5.64 -12.63 -1.82
C ALA A 31 6.90 -11.80 -1.54
N GLY A 32 7.96 -11.96 -2.34
CA GLY A 32 9.21 -11.22 -2.17
C GLY A 32 9.04 -9.75 -2.53
N ARG A 33 8.39 -9.47 -3.66
CA ARG A 33 8.05 -8.10 -4.06
C ARG A 33 7.12 -7.42 -3.06
N ALA A 34 6.17 -8.16 -2.49
CA ALA A 34 5.31 -7.63 -1.45
C ALA A 34 6.09 -7.24 -0.19
N GLU A 35 7.09 -8.04 0.19
CA GLU A 35 7.98 -7.72 1.31
C GLU A 35 8.78 -6.44 1.06
N ASP A 36 9.38 -6.30 -0.13
CA ASP A 36 10.14 -5.11 -0.52
C ASP A 36 9.27 -3.82 -0.46
N ILE A 37 8.04 -3.90 -0.97
CA ILE A 37 7.10 -2.76 -0.96
C ILE A 37 6.71 -2.40 0.48
N VAL A 38 6.47 -3.39 1.34
CA VAL A 38 6.16 -3.13 2.76
C VAL A 38 7.35 -2.48 3.46
N GLN A 39 8.56 -2.98 3.24
CA GLN A 39 9.77 -2.39 3.82
C GLN A 39 9.99 -0.94 3.37
N GLU A 40 9.87 -0.67 2.06
CA GLU A 40 9.98 0.70 1.53
C GLU A 40 8.87 1.62 2.08
N THR A 41 7.66 1.10 2.26
CA THR A 41 6.54 1.86 2.85
C THR A 41 6.84 2.28 4.28
N LEU A 42 7.36 1.36 5.10
CA LEU A 42 7.74 1.63 6.48
C LEU A 42 8.96 2.57 6.57
N LEU A 43 9.92 2.42 5.66
CA LEU A 43 11.07 3.32 5.55
C LEU A 43 10.62 4.76 5.25
N ARG A 44 9.65 4.94 4.35
CA ARG A 44 9.05 6.26 4.09
C ARG A 44 8.30 6.79 5.30
N ALA A 45 7.58 5.94 6.04
CA ALA A 45 6.91 6.37 7.27
C ALA A 45 7.92 6.94 8.28
N TRP A 46 9.06 6.26 8.44
CA TRP A 46 10.16 6.72 9.28
C TRP A 46 10.76 8.05 8.84
N GLN A 47 10.88 8.27 7.53
CA GLN A 47 11.39 9.52 6.96
C GLN A 47 10.40 10.69 7.06
N HIS A 48 9.13 10.43 7.40
CA HIS A 48 8.07 11.42 7.52
C HIS A 48 7.45 11.41 8.93
N PRO A 49 8.10 12.02 9.94
CA PRO A 49 7.65 11.99 11.34
C PRO A 49 6.21 12.50 11.54
N LYS A 50 5.77 13.44 10.70
CA LYS A 50 4.39 13.95 10.69
C LYS A 50 3.32 12.88 10.41
N VAL A 51 3.69 11.74 9.85
CA VAL A 51 2.79 10.58 9.67
C VAL A 51 2.63 9.84 10.98
N LEU A 52 3.71 9.73 11.75
CA LEU A 52 3.75 9.10 13.06
C LEU A 52 3.01 9.97 14.10
N ASP A 53 3.05 11.29 13.97
CA ASP A 53 2.33 12.22 14.87
C ASP A 53 0.78 12.16 14.74
N GLN A 54 0.23 11.37 13.81
CA GLN A 54 -1.22 11.28 13.56
C GLN A 54 -1.89 10.17 14.37
N SER A 55 -3.23 10.12 14.35
CA SER A 55 -3.95 8.96 14.87
C SER A 55 -3.52 7.68 14.16
N THR A 56 -3.56 6.55 14.87
CA THR A 56 -3.24 5.22 14.32
C THR A 56 -4.02 4.93 13.04
N SER A 57 -5.29 5.33 12.96
CA SER A 57 -6.13 5.18 11.77
C SER A 57 -5.62 5.96 10.56
N SER A 58 -5.15 7.20 10.77
CA SER A 58 -4.65 8.05 9.69
C SER A 58 -3.27 7.59 9.22
N ALA A 59 -2.38 7.24 10.15
CA ALA A 59 -1.09 6.64 9.85
C ALA A 59 -1.27 5.34 9.02
N ARG A 60 -2.23 4.50 9.42
CA ARG A 60 -2.59 3.29 8.67
C ARG A 60 -3.08 3.62 7.26
N GLY A 61 -4.05 4.51 7.09
CA GLY A 61 -4.54 4.90 5.76
C GLY A 61 -3.42 5.42 4.83
N TRP A 62 -2.47 6.15 5.40
CA TRP A 62 -1.28 6.60 4.69
C TRP A 62 -0.39 5.43 4.24
N LEU A 63 -0.10 4.45 5.10
CA LEU A 63 0.70 3.26 4.76
C LEU A 63 0.09 2.50 3.57
N PHE A 64 -1.23 2.25 3.58
CA PHE A 64 -1.91 1.57 2.48
C PHE A 64 -1.86 2.35 1.17
N THR A 65 -1.96 3.68 1.25
CA THR A 65 -1.86 4.57 0.09
C THR A 65 -0.46 4.50 -0.54
N VAL A 66 0.58 4.57 0.30
CA VAL A 66 1.97 4.50 -0.16
C VAL A 66 2.28 3.13 -0.78
N ALA A 67 1.91 2.04 -0.11
CA ALA A 67 2.14 0.68 -0.60
C ALA A 67 1.44 0.43 -1.96
N ARG A 68 0.21 0.91 -2.12
CA ARG A 68 -0.52 0.82 -3.39
C ARG A 68 0.19 1.57 -4.51
N ASN A 69 0.65 2.79 -4.23
CA ASN A 69 1.35 3.61 -5.23
C ASN A 69 2.65 2.92 -5.69
N LEU A 70 3.42 2.36 -4.74
CA LEU A 70 4.63 1.59 -5.03
C LEU A 70 4.34 0.37 -5.92
N ALA A 71 3.33 -0.42 -5.57
CA ALA A 71 2.92 -1.58 -6.37
C ALA A 71 2.59 -1.18 -7.82
N PHE A 72 1.80 -0.11 -8.01
CA PHE A 72 1.39 0.35 -9.33
C PHE A 72 2.53 0.96 -10.15
N ASP A 73 3.44 1.69 -9.52
CA ASP A 73 4.60 2.24 -10.21
C ASP A 73 5.53 1.13 -10.71
N GLU A 74 5.66 0.05 -9.95
CA GLU A 74 6.43 -1.11 -10.37
C GLU A 74 5.78 -1.82 -11.57
N HIS A 75 4.45 -2.01 -11.56
CA HIS A 75 3.70 -2.54 -12.70
C HIS A 75 3.87 -1.67 -13.96
N ARG A 76 3.78 -0.34 -13.81
CA ARG A 76 3.98 0.61 -14.92
C ARG A 76 5.41 0.53 -15.47
N SER A 77 6.42 0.47 -14.59
CA SER A 77 7.83 0.36 -14.98
C SER A 77 8.13 -0.96 -15.69
N ALA A 78 7.59 -2.08 -15.19
CA ALA A 78 7.71 -3.38 -15.83
C ALA A 78 7.07 -3.42 -17.22
N ARG A 79 5.90 -2.80 -17.38
CA ARG A 79 5.23 -2.64 -18.68
C ARG A 79 6.06 -1.82 -19.65
N SER A 80 6.49 -0.62 -19.24
CA SER A 80 7.30 0.27 -20.10
C SER A 80 8.59 -0.42 -20.58
N ARG A 81 9.27 -1.18 -19.71
CA ARG A 81 10.46 -1.97 -20.10
C ARG A 81 10.15 -3.08 -21.11
N ARG A 82 8.97 -3.70 -21.05
CA ARG A 82 8.54 -4.72 -22.03
C ARG A 82 8.16 -4.08 -23.37
N GLU A 83 7.53 -2.91 -23.34
CA GLU A 83 7.17 -2.12 -24.53
C GLU A 83 8.43 -1.64 -25.27
N VAL A 84 9.45 -1.17 -24.57
CA VAL A 84 10.74 -0.78 -25.19
C VAL A 84 11.48 -1.98 -25.80
N ARG A 85 11.29 -3.20 -25.27
CA ARG A 85 11.94 -4.41 -25.78
C ARG A 85 11.21 -5.04 -26.97
N THR A 86 9.96 -4.64 -27.23
CA THR A 86 9.12 -5.24 -28.27
C THR A 86 8.73 -4.15 -29.26
N GLU A 87 9.40 -4.07 -30.41
CA GLU A 87 9.08 -3.15 -31.50
C GLU A 87 7.80 -3.57 -32.28
N ALA A 88 6.83 -4.17 -31.59
CA ALA A 88 5.52 -4.54 -32.10
C ALA A 88 4.44 -3.94 -31.17
N PRO A 89 3.33 -3.38 -31.71
CA PRO A 89 2.38 -2.62 -30.90
C PRO A 89 1.73 -3.52 -29.84
N PRO A 90 1.80 -3.19 -28.54
CA PRO A 90 1.00 -3.89 -27.56
C PRO A 90 -0.45 -3.42 -27.68
N GLU A 91 -1.40 -4.35 -27.63
CA GLU A 91 -2.80 -4.02 -27.35
C GLU A 91 -2.86 -3.21 -26.06
N GLN A 92 -3.45 -2.03 -26.14
CA GLN A 92 -3.60 -1.10 -25.02
C GLN A 92 -4.60 -1.67 -24.01
N SER A 93 -4.19 -2.58 -23.14
CA SER A 93 -4.96 -2.84 -21.92
C SER A 93 -4.74 -1.64 -21.00
N SER A 94 -5.65 -0.66 -21.05
CA SER A 94 -5.80 0.27 -19.94
C SER A 94 -6.05 -0.55 -18.68
N PRO A 95 -5.45 -0.25 -17.51
CA PRO A 95 -5.80 -0.95 -16.28
C PRO A 95 -7.31 -0.84 -16.14
N ASP A 96 -7.96 -2.00 -16.17
CA ASP A 96 -9.39 -2.06 -16.39
C ASP A 96 -10.06 -1.23 -15.30
N GLN A 97 -11.03 -0.40 -15.65
CA GLN A 97 -11.74 0.40 -14.63
C GLN A 97 -12.28 -0.50 -13.51
N ALA A 98 -12.57 -1.76 -13.86
CA ALA A 98 -12.87 -2.86 -12.97
C ALA A 98 -11.76 -3.16 -11.95
N GLU A 99 -10.48 -3.31 -12.35
CA GLU A 99 -9.37 -3.58 -11.42
C GLU A 99 -9.19 -2.43 -10.41
N ARG A 100 -9.28 -1.18 -10.88
CA ARG A 100 -9.22 -0.01 -9.99
C ARG A 100 -10.41 0.08 -9.03
N ALA A 101 -11.61 -0.30 -9.49
CA ALA A 101 -12.81 -0.32 -8.68
C ALA A 101 -12.80 -1.46 -7.66
N VAL A 102 -12.27 -2.64 -8.04
CA VAL A 102 -12.06 -3.79 -7.15
C VAL A 102 -11.02 -3.44 -6.09
N ASP A 103 -9.90 -2.83 -6.47
CA ASP A 103 -8.88 -2.36 -5.50
C ASP A 103 -9.45 -1.33 -4.54
N SER A 104 -10.26 -0.37 -5.02
CA SER A 104 -10.92 0.59 -4.13
C SER A 104 -11.93 -0.07 -3.21
N TRP A 105 -12.61 -1.13 -3.65
CA TRP A 105 -13.54 -1.90 -2.83
C TRP A 105 -12.82 -2.74 -1.78
N VAL A 106 -11.72 -3.39 -2.14
CA VAL A 106 -10.88 -4.17 -1.21
C VAL A 106 -10.23 -3.25 -0.18
N VAL A 107 -9.80 -2.05 -0.58
CA VAL A 107 -9.33 -1.02 0.35
C VAL A 107 -10.47 -0.56 1.26
N ALA A 108 -11.65 -0.27 0.73
CA ALA A 108 -12.81 0.12 1.53
C ALA A 108 -13.27 -0.99 2.49
N ASP A 109 -13.18 -2.26 2.08
CA ASP A 109 -13.57 -3.44 2.85
C ASP A 109 -12.54 -3.80 3.93
N ALA A 110 -11.24 -3.70 3.62
CA ALA A 110 -10.17 -3.86 4.59
C ALA A 110 -10.13 -2.70 5.62
N LEU A 111 -10.59 -1.51 5.23
CA LEU A 111 -10.84 -0.39 6.12
C LEU A 111 -12.12 -0.58 6.94
N SER A 112 -13.19 -1.15 6.37
CA SER A 112 -14.48 -1.35 7.05
C SER A 112 -14.47 -2.50 8.06
N THR A 113 -13.76 -3.60 7.77
CA THR A 113 -13.71 -4.80 8.63
C THR A 113 -12.93 -4.54 9.94
N LEU A 114 -12.12 -3.49 9.98
CA LEU A 114 -11.37 -3.06 11.18
C LEU A 114 -11.92 -1.76 11.79
N SER A 115 -12.88 -1.12 11.12
CA SER A 115 -13.68 -0.02 11.66
C SER A 115 -14.92 -0.59 12.34
N GLN A 116 -14.76 -1.26 13.48
CA GLN A 116 -15.89 -1.45 14.40
C GLN A 116 -16.31 -0.14 15.08
N ASP A 117 -15.49 0.92 15.04
CA ASP A 117 -15.76 2.19 15.72
C ASP A 117 -16.36 3.31 14.86
N HIS A 118 -16.69 3.07 13.58
CA HIS A 118 -17.27 4.11 12.73
C HIS A 118 -18.46 3.58 11.92
N ARG A 119 -19.59 3.39 12.60
CA ARG A 119 -20.89 3.24 11.95
C ARG A 119 -21.93 4.30 12.31
N ASP A 120 -21.63 5.30 13.14
CA ASP A 120 -22.61 6.35 13.49
C ASP A 120 -22.10 7.78 13.28
N VAL A 121 -21.78 8.12 12.02
CA VAL A 121 -21.90 9.52 11.56
C VAL A 121 -22.46 9.55 10.14
N ILE A 122 -23.75 9.28 10.01
CA ILE A 122 -24.67 9.93 9.05
C ILE A 122 -25.97 10.21 9.80
#